data_AF-A0A5C4W7I2-F1
#
_entry.id   AF-A0A5C4W7I2-F1
#
_cell.length_a   1.000
_cell.length_b   1.000
_cell.length_c   1.000
_cell.angle_alpha   90.00
_cell.angle_beta   90.00
_cell.angle_gamma   90.00
#
_symmetry.space_group_name_H-M   'P 1'
#
loop_
_entity.id
_entity.type
_entity.pdbx_description
1 polymer ?
#
loop_
_entity_poly.entity_id
_entity_poly.type
_entity_poly.pdbx_seq_one_letter_code
_entity_poly.pdbx_strand_id
1 'polypeptide(L)'
;MTTLTALRVPAEAAEAADGQVTDAHAVPVKSPFAKKAGKPARTSCPETEIAHGGVPRARQYLGVVIKCLDKSWGAYFARAGWTFRKPVVRYYDEPAGTVCGGPWPGEAAVFYCPGHSTIVFPLTGRWIENRTDLYPFKVAAHEYAHHLQKLRGLRPGAERSGEPKRRYELQADCLAGVFLGSVWHSLDRGDQDWEALLDATRASGDEEDGRHSHGAPASRASWLKRGYLAVSPSACDTWSAPAAAVD
;
A
#
# COMPACT_ATOMS: atom_id res chain seq x y z
N MET A 1 -32.67 -21.39 -57.66
CA MET A 1 -31.68 -22.02 -56.77
C MET A 1 -30.46 -21.13 -56.76
N THR A 2 -30.33 -20.27 -55.74
CA THR A 2 -29.15 -19.41 -55.55
C THR A 2 -28.93 -19.27 -54.05
N THR A 3 -27.82 -19.82 -53.58
CA THR A 3 -27.36 -19.87 -52.20
C THR A 3 -26.89 -18.48 -51.73
N LEU A 4 -27.37 -18.02 -50.57
CA LEU A 4 -26.86 -16.83 -49.89
C LEU A 4 -25.79 -17.27 -48.87
N THR A 5 -24.52 -16.92 -49.13
CA THR A 5 -23.41 -17.12 -48.19
C THR A 5 -23.28 -15.87 -47.32
N ALA A 6 -23.43 -16.04 -46.00
CA ALA A 6 -23.23 -14.97 -45.03
C ALA A 6 -21.72 -14.70 -44.83
N LEU A 7 -21.26 -13.51 -45.19
CA LEU A 7 -19.92 -13.02 -44.82
C LEU A 7 -19.90 -12.62 -43.35
N ARG A 8 -18.97 -13.24 -42.61
CA ARG A 8 -18.69 -12.97 -41.20
C ARG A 8 -17.63 -11.86 -41.13
N VAL A 9 -17.98 -10.71 -40.57
CA VAL A 9 -17.01 -9.63 -40.26
C VAL A 9 -16.38 -9.95 -38.89
N PRO A 10 -15.04 -10.05 -38.77
CA PRO A 10 -14.42 -10.17 -37.47
C PRO A 10 -14.42 -8.81 -36.77
N ALA A 11 -14.73 -8.81 -35.47
CA ALA A 11 -14.64 -7.64 -34.62
C ALA A 11 -13.17 -7.36 -34.28
N GLU A 12 -12.60 -6.27 -34.79
CA GLU A 12 -11.39 -5.67 -34.26
C GLU A 12 -11.71 -5.03 -32.90
N ALA A 13 -11.31 -5.71 -31.82
CA ALA A 13 -11.20 -5.09 -30.51
C ALA A 13 -9.93 -4.25 -30.49
N ALA A 14 -10.07 -2.94 -30.24
CA ALA A 14 -8.98 -2.02 -30.05
C ALA A 14 -8.07 -2.50 -28.90
N GLU A 15 -6.80 -2.71 -29.23
CA GLU A 15 -5.74 -3.11 -28.32
C GLU A 15 -5.38 -1.93 -27.39
N ALA A 16 -5.83 -1.99 -26.13
CA ALA A 16 -5.31 -1.13 -25.10
C ALA A 16 -3.93 -1.66 -24.70
N ALA A 17 -2.89 -0.84 -24.90
CA ALA A 17 -1.54 -1.12 -24.43
C ALA A 17 -1.51 -1.18 -22.89
N ASP A 18 -1.83 -2.35 -22.33
CA ASP A 18 -1.54 -2.69 -20.95
C ASP A 18 -0.10 -3.21 -20.91
N GLY A 19 0.77 -2.51 -20.20
CA GLY A 19 2.16 -2.91 -20.01
C GLY A 19 2.26 -4.14 -19.12
N GLN A 20 1.81 -5.28 -19.63
CA GLN A 20 1.99 -6.58 -19.00
C GLN A 20 3.48 -6.91 -18.97
N VAL A 21 4.06 -6.89 -17.78
CA VAL A 21 5.38 -7.45 -17.52
C VAL A 21 5.28 -8.96 -17.73
N THR A 22 5.87 -9.47 -18.82
CA THR A 22 5.78 -10.87 -19.27
C THR A 22 6.83 -11.79 -18.62
N ASP A 23 7.60 -11.31 -17.65
CA ASP A 23 8.57 -12.11 -16.94
C ASP A 23 8.33 -12.02 -15.42
N ALA A 24 8.05 -13.17 -14.81
CA ALA A 24 7.76 -13.28 -13.38
C ALA A 24 8.95 -12.86 -12.48
N HIS A 25 10.13 -12.65 -13.07
CA HIS A 25 11.35 -12.23 -12.40
C HIS A 25 11.84 -10.82 -12.76
N ALA A 26 11.23 -10.16 -13.76
CA ALA A 26 11.69 -8.84 -14.16
C ALA A 26 11.31 -7.78 -13.12
N VAL A 27 12.33 -7.14 -12.55
CA VAL A 27 12.16 -5.94 -11.74
C VAL A 27 11.56 -4.83 -12.61
N PRO A 28 10.43 -4.21 -12.21
CA PRO A 28 9.82 -3.15 -12.99
C PRO A 28 10.79 -1.98 -13.20
N VAL A 29 10.90 -1.51 -14.44
CA VAL A 29 11.72 -0.33 -14.78
C VAL A 29 10.98 0.98 -14.48
N LYS A 30 9.65 0.90 -14.29
CA LYS A 30 8.76 2.04 -14.03
C LYS A 30 7.57 1.64 -13.17
N SER A 31 7.08 2.56 -12.35
CA SER A 31 5.83 2.41 -11.62
C SER A 31 4.61 2.26 -12.55
N PRO A 32 3.69 1.30 -12.26
CA PRO A 32 2.48 1.08 -13.05
C PRO A 32 1.38 2.11 -12.75
N PHE A 33 1.61 3.03 -11.80
CA PHE A 33 0.66 4.07 -11.43
C PHE A 33 0.81 5.30 -12.34
N ALA A 34 0.24 5.22 -13.55
CA ALA A 34 0.39 6.26 -14.57
C ALA A 34 -0.29 7.60 -14.21
N LYS A 35 0.30 8.72 -14.67
CA LYS A 35 -0.20 10.10 -14.45
C LYS A 35 -1.64 10.33 -14.91
N LYS A 36 -2.12 9.60 -15.92
CA LYS A 36 -3.44 9.79 -16.54
C LYS A 36 -4.62 9.53 -15.59
N ALA A 37 -4.41 8.78 -14.51
CA ALA A 37 -5.46 8.48 -13.52
C ALA A 37 -5.73 9.64 -12.52
N GLY A 38 -4.90 10.70 -12.55
CA GLY A 38 -5.09 11.88 -11.71
C GLY A 38 -4.82 11.66 -10.22
N LYS A 39 -5.50 12.44 -9.37
CA LYS A 39 -5.40 12.38 -7.91
C LYS A 39 -6.56 11.57 -7.32
N PRO A 40 -6.37 10.82 -6.22
CA PRO A 40 -7.48 10.34 -5.41
C PRO A 40 -8.39 11.50 -4.99
N ALA A 41 -9.69 11.22 -4.89
CA ALA A 41 -10.64 12.23 -4.45
C ALA A 41 -10.43 12.49 -2.96
N ARG A 42 -10.59 13.74 -2.52
CA ARG A 42 -10.66 14.03 -1.09
C ARG A 42 -11.82 13.23 -0.50
N THR A 43 -11.51 12.37 0.46
CA THR A 43 -12.47 11.45 1.08
C THR A 43 -12.42 11.67 2.57
N SER A 44 -13.60 11.77 3.21
CA SER A 44 -13.66 11.83 4.66
C SER A 44 -13.37 10.44 5.25
N CYS A 45 -12.38 10.37 6.11
CA CYS A 45 -12.07 9.27 7.00
C CYS A 45 -11.83 9.86 8.40
N PRO A 46 -12.87 10.08 9.22
CA PRO A 46 -12.67 10.56 10.57
C PRO A 46 -11.88 9.52 11.36
N GLU A 47 -10.79 9.96 11.99
CA GLU A 47 -10.04 9.10 12.88
C GLU A 47 -10.81 8.91 14.19
N THR A 48 -10.84 7.68 14.68
CA THR A 48 -11.32 7.37 16.02
C THR A 48 -10.14 7.17 16.95
N GLU A 49 -10.18 7.66 18.19
CA GLU A 49 -9.09 7.43 19.14
C GLU A 49 -8.87 5.92 19.37
N ILE A 50 -7.64 5.43 19.27
CA ILE A 50 -7.31 4.01 19.51
C ILE A 50 -6.97 3.71 20.98
N ALA A 51 -6.51 4.73 21.72
CA ALA A 51 -6.01 4.58 23.08
C ALA A 51 -7.08 4.02 24.05
N HIS A 52 -6.59 3.40 25.12
CA HIS A 52 -7.37 2.97 26.29
C HIS A 52 -8.49 1.92 26.07
N GLY A 53 -8.56 1.27 24.89
CA GLY A 53 -9.59 0.26 24.60
C GLY A 53 -9.09 -1.15 24.24
N GLY A 54 -7.77 -1.39 24.31
CA GLY A 54 -7.15 -2.70 24.05
C GLY A 54 -7.45 -3.28 22.66
N VAL A 55 -7.33 -4.62 22.56
CA VAL A 55 -7.55 -5.39 21.32
C VAL A 55 -8.89 -5.10 20.64
N PRO A 56 -10.05 -5.05 21.34
CA PRO A 56 -11.33 -4.74 20.70
C PRO A 56 -11.34 -3.37 20.03
N ARG A 57 -10.73 -2.36 20.65
CA ARG A 57 -10.65 -1.01 20.10
C ARG A 57 -9.69 -0.93 18.93
N ALA A 58 -8.53 -1.57 19.01
CA ALA A 58 -7.57 -1.68 17.91
C ALA A 58 -8.22 -2.32 16.66
N ARG A 59 -8.98 -3.40 16.85
CA ARG A 59 -9.74 -4.05 15.77
C ARG A 59 -10.76 -3.11 15.12
N GLN A 60 -11.54 -2.39 15.93
CA GLN A 60 -12.51 -1.41 15.43
C GLN A 60 -11.82 -0.31 14.63
N TYR A 61 -10.76 0.27 15.19
CA TYR A 61 -9.94 1.31 14.57
C TYR A 61 -9.45 0.88 13.20
N LEU A 62 -8.76 -0.26 13.10
CA LEU A 62 -8.22 -0.77 11.85
C LEU A 62 -9.35 -1.12 10.85
N GLY A 63 -10.50 -1.59 11.34
CA GLY A 63 -11.68 -1.82 10.51
C GLY A 63 -12.23 -0.54 9.86
N VAL A 64 -12.18 0.60 10.57
CA VAL A 64 -12.53 1.92 10.01
C VAL A 64 -11.50 2.35 8.97
N VAL A 65 -10.20 2.26 9.28
CA VAL A 65 -9.12 2.63 8.35
C VAL A 65 -9.20 1.82 7.05
N ILE A 66 -9.42 0.51 7.12
CA ILE A 66 -9.60 -0.36 5.95
C ILE A 66 -10.80 0.06 5.11
N LYS A 67 -11.94 0.41 5.72
CA LYS A 67 -13.11 0.90 4.97
C LYS A 67 -12.82 2.21 4.23
N CYS A 68 -12.03 3.10 4.83
CA CYS A 68 -11.60 4.33 4.19
C CYS A 68 -10.65 4.07 3.01
N LEU A 69 -9.70 3.14 3.17
CA LEU A 69 -8.79 2.70 2.12
C LEU A 69 -9.56 2.10 0.93
N ASP A 70 -10.48 1.17 1.21
CA ASP A 70 -11.36 0.57 0.21
C ASP A 70 -12.13 1.62 -0.60
N LYS A 71 -12.72 2.61 0.09
CA LYS A 71 -13.49 3.68 -0.53
C LYS A 71 -12.60 4.56 -1.42
N SER A 72 -11.45 4.98 -0.89
CA SER A 72 -10.54 5.93 -1.56
C SER A 72 -9.91 5.30 -2.81
N TRP A 73 -9.36 4.09 -2.66
CA TRP A 73 -8.70 3.38 -3.75
C TRP A 73 -9.68 2.77 -4.73
N GLY A 74 -10.83 2.27 -4.28
CA GLY A 74 -11.89 1.79 -5.18
C GLY A 74 -12.38 2.89 -6.12
N ALA A 75 -12.61 4.10 -5.59
CA ALA A 75 -13.01 5.25 -6.41
C ALA A 75 -11.89 5.68 -7.38
N TYR A 76 -10.63 5.66 -6.95
CA TYR A 76 -9.49 5.98 -7.83
C TYR A 76 -9.32 4.95 -8.95
N PHE A 77 -9.35 3.65 -8.65
CA PHE A 77 -9.24 2.58 -9.65
C PHE A 77 -10.38 2.64 -10.67
N ALA A 78 -11.61 2.90 -10.23
CA ALA A 78 -12.75 3.07 -11.13
C ALA A 78 -12.52 4.22 -12.13
N ARG A 79 -12.06 5.39 -11.66
CA ARG A 79 -11.73 6.52 -12.55
C ARG A 79 -10.54 6.24 -13.47
N ALA A 80 -9.59 5.43 -13.01
CA ALA A 80 -8.44 5.00 -13.79
C ALA A 80 -8.79 3.95 -14.86
N GLY A 81 -10.03 3.45 -14.91
CA GLY A 81 -10.43 2.36 -15.79
C GLY A 81 -9.82 1.00 -15.40
N TRP A 82 -9.43 0.83 -14.14
CA TRP A 82 -8.80 -0.40 -13.63
C TRP A 82 -9.76 -1.22 -12.78
N THR A 83 -9.60 -2.54 -12.84
CA THR A 83 -10.33 -3.46 -11.97
C THR A 83 -9.85 -3.33 -10.53
N PHE A 84 -10.77 -3.00 -9.64
CA PHE A 84 -10.53 -3.02 -8.20
C PHE A 84 -11.12 -4.28 -7.56
N ARG A 85 -10.38 -4.83 -6.60
CA ARG A 85 -10.83 -5.86 -5.67
C ARG A 85 -10.33 -5.45 -4.30
N LYS A 86 -11.12 -5.71 -3.27
CA LYS A 86 -10.72 -5.45 -1.88
C LYS A 86 -9.76 -6.54 -1.40
N PRO A 87 -8.83 -6.23 -0.48
CA PRO A 87 -8.05 -7.27 0.17
C PRO A 87 -8.94 -8.07 1.13
N VAL A 88 -8.57 -9.31 1.38
CA VAL A 88 -9.03 -10.02 2.58
C VAL A 88 -8.32 -9.41 3.78
N VAL A 89 -9.00 -9.24 4.90
CA VAL A 89 -8.39 -8.75 6.13
C VAL A 89 -8.57 -9.77 7.24
N ARG A 90 -7.47 -10.11 7.91
CA ARG A 90 -7.46 -11.03 9.05
C ARG A 90 -6.84 -10.34 10.25
N TYR A 91 -7.47 -10.53 11.40
CA TYR A 91 -7.04 -9.94 12.66
C TYR A 91 -6.72 -11.06 13.64
N TYR A 92 -5.60 -10.94 14.34
CA TYR A 92 -5.07 -11.95 15.25
C TYR A 92 -4.77 -11.31 16.60
N ASP A 93 -5.43 -11.79 17.65
CA ASP A 93 -5.19 -11.33 19.01
C ASP A 93 -3.90 -11.97 19.57
N GLU A 94 -3.54 -13.16 19.05
CA GLU A 94 -2.33 -13.90 19.37
C GLU A 94 -1.67 -14.45 18.09
N PRO A 95 -0.34 -14.63 18.05
CA PRO A 95 0.35 -15.27 16.93
C PRO A 95 -0.23 -16.65 16.58
N ALA A 96 -0.53 -16.87 15.31
CA ALA A 96 -0.94 -18.18 14.81
C ALA A 96 0.26 -19.11 14.59
N GLY A 97 0.06 -20.43 14.56
CA GLY A 97 1.17 -21.35 14.21
C GLY A 97 1.65 -21.18 12.75
N THR A 98 0.71 -20.95 11.83
CA THR A 98 1.02 -20.70 10.42
C THR A 98 0.17 -19.57 9.85
N VAL A 99 0.75 -18.83 8.91
CA VAL A 99 0.09 -17.74 8.21
C VAL A 99 0.72 -17.59 6.83
N CYS A 100 -0.10 -17.38 5.81
CA CYS A 100 0.36 -17.10 4.44
C CYS A 100 1.26 -18.18 3.83
N GLY A 101 1.02 -19.45 4.21
CA GLY A 101 1.75 -20.61 3.71
C GLY A 101 3.06 -20.90 4.44
N GLY A 102 3.40 -20.16 5.49
CA GLY A 102 4.61 -20.35 6.29
C GLY A 102 4.36 -20.19 7.80
N PRO A 103 5.43 -20.26 8.61
CA PRO A 103 5.34 -19.93 10.03
C PRO A 103 4.99 -18.46 10.22
N TRP A 104 4.46 -18.12 11.40
CA TRP A 104 4.23 -16.73 11.77
C TRP A 104 5.52 -15.91 11.68
N PRO A 105 5.53 -14.78 10.93
CA PRO A 105 6.69 -13.89 10.92
C PRO A 105 6.80 -13.24 12.29
N GLY A 106 8.01 -13.23 12.89
CA GLY A 106 8.29 -12.84 14.29
C GLY A 106 7.62 -11.55 14.81
N GLU A 107 8.37 -10.51 15.18
CA GLU A 107 7.81 -9.24 15.66
C GLU A 107 7.15 -8.41 14.53
N ALA A 108 6.34 -9.04 13.68
CA ALA A 108 5.69 -8.35 12.59
C ALA A 108 4.60 -7.41 13.12
N ALA A 109 4.67 -6.12 12.74
CA ALA A 109 3.62 -5.16 13.06
C ALA A 109 2.33 -5.47 12.30
N VAL A 110 2.38 -5.43 10.97
CA VAL A 110 1.31 -5.83 10.04
C VAL A 110 2.01 -6.35 8.80
N PHE A 111 1.40 -7.28 8.07
CA PHE A 111 2.00 -7.77 6.83
C PHE A 111 0.96 -8.12 5.77
N TYR A 112 1.31 -7.86 4.52
CA TYR A 112 0.56 -8.28 3.35
C TYR A 112 1.02 -9.64 2.83
N CYS A 113 0.06 -10.49 2.49
CA CYS A 113 0.27 -11.81 1.93
C CYS A 113 -0.13 -11.85 0.47
N PRO A 114 0.84 -11.75 -0.46
CA PRO A 114 0.54 -11.62 -1.88
C PRO A 114 -0.21 -12.83 -2.43
N GLY A 115 0.07 -14.05 -1.96
CA GLY A 115 -0.57 -15.28 -2.47
C GLY A 115 -2.10 -15.29 -2.34
N HIS A 116 -2.63 -14.66 -1.29
CA HIS A 116 -4.07 -14.69 -0.97
C HIS A 116 -4.74 -13.31 -1.01
N SER A 117 -4.01 -12.26 -1.37
CA SER A 117 -4.46 -10.87 -1.27
C SER A 117 -4.94 -10.49 0.12
N THR A 118 -4.22 -10.94 1.15
CA THR A 118 -4.65 -10.80 2.55
C THR A 118 -3.76 -9.81 3.30
N ILE A 119 -4.34 -8.84 3.99
CA ILE A 119 -3.65 -8.05 5.02
C ILE A 119 -3.87 -8.74 6.36
N VAL A 120 -2.79 -9.00 7.08
CA VAL A 120 -2.81 -9.62 8.40
C VAL A 120 -2.44 -8.58 9.44
N PHE A 121 -3.37 -8.32 10.36
CA PHE A 121 -3.22 -7.45 11.51
C PHE A 121 -3.09 -8.29 12.79
N PRO A 122 -1.88 -8.51 13.32
CA PRO A 122 -1.68 -8.68 14.76
C PRO A 122 -2.43 -7.56 15.52
N LEU A 123 -2.97 -7.81 16.70
CA LEU A 123 -3.68 -6.77 17.48
C LEU A 123 -2.96 -6.39 18.77
N THR A 124 -1.72 -6.85 18.90
CA THR A 124 -0.82 -6.63 20.03
C THR A 124 0.54 -6.15 19.52
N GLY A 125 1.35 -5.59 20.43
CA GLY A 125 2.71 -5.10 20.16
C GLY A 125 2.85 -3.58 20.04
N ARG A 126 4.10 -3.12 20.09
CA ARG A 126 4.48 -1.68 20.19
C ARG A 126 3.95 -0.79 19.07
N TRP A 127 3.57 -1.37 17.93
CA TRP A 127 3.07 -0.63 16.79
C TRP A 127 1.61 -0.17 16.95
N ILE A 128 0.84 -0.83 17.84
CA ILE A 128 -0.62 -0.59 18.00
C ILE A 128 -1.02 -0.31 19.45
N GLU A 129 -0.35 -0.91 20.43
CA GLU A 129 -0.69 -0.75 21.84
C GLU A 129 -0.35 0.64 22.36
N ASN A 130 -1.29 1.25 23.09
CA ASN A 130 -1.15 2.57 23.72
C ASN A 130 -0.72 3.71 22.79
N ARG A 131 -0.87 3.55 21.46
CA ARG A 131 -0.61 4.62 20.50
C ARG A 131 -1.69 5.69 20.61
N THR A 132 -1.29 6.95 20.49
CA THR A 132 -2.17 8.12 20.34
C THR A 132 -1.92 8.85 19.01
N ASP A 133 -0.85 8.47 18.32
CA ASP A 133 -0.42 9.03 17.04
C ASP A 133 -1.00 8.25 15.83
N LEU A 134 -0.75 8.78 14.64
CA LEU A 134 -1.21 8.21 13.36
C LEU A 134 -0.38 7.02 12.87
N TYR A 135 0.54 6.50 13.67
CA TYR A 135 1.42 5.43 13.20
C TYR A 135 0.65 4.16 12.79
N PRO A 136 -0.32 3.63 13.58
CA PRO A 136 -1.19 2.55 13.14
C PRO A 136 -1.93 2.82 11.82
N PHE A 137 -2.41 4.06 11.63
CA PHE A 137 -3.09 4.49 10.41
C PHE A 137 -2.18 4.37 9.19
N LYS A 138 -0.95 4.88 9.31
CA LYS A 138 0.08 4.82 8.27
C LYS A 138 0.50 3.39 7.97
N VAL A 139 0.72 2.56 8.99
CA VAL A 139 1.10 1.15 8.81
C VAL A 139 -0.01 0.39 8.07
N ALA A 140 -1.28 0.57 8.46
CA ALA A 140 -2.40 -0.04 7.73
C ALA A 140 -2.46 0.42 6.26
N ALA A 141 -2.20 1.70 5.99
CA ALA A 141 -2.14 2.25 4.63
C ALA A 141 -0.94 1.73 3.82
N HIS A 142 0.20 1.49 4.47
CA HIS A 142 1.39 0.90 3.86
C HIS A 142 1.13 -0.54 3.41
N GLU A 143 0.57 -1.38 4.28
CA GLU A 143 0.24 -2.76 3.91
C GLU A 143 -0.86 -2.84 2.85
N TYR A 144 -1.80 -1.90 2.88
CA TYR A 144 -2.76 -1.74 1.80
C TYR A 144 -2.09 -1.36 0.48
N ALA A 145 -1.01 -0.56 0.51
CA ALA A 145 -0.28 -0.21 -0.69
C ALA A 145 0.37 -1.44 -1.36
N HIS A 146 0.82 -2.44 -0.61
CA HIS A 146 1.23 -3.72 -1.20
C HIS A 146 0.10 -4.43 -1.95
N HIS A 147 -1.14 -4.31 -1.48
CA HIS A 147 -2.29 -4.79 -2.23
C HIS A 147 -2.47 -4.04 -3.56
N LEU A 148 -2.31 -2.71 -3.55
CA LEU A 148 -2.39 -1.91 -4.78
C LEU A 148 -1.27 -2.28 -5.77
N GLN A 149 -0.06 -2.46 -5.26
CA GLN A 149 1.08 -2.94 -6.04
C GLN A 149 0.73 -4.27 -6.72
N LYS A 150 0.20 -5.25 -5.97
CA LYS A 150 -0.27 -6.53 -6.52
C LYS A 150 -1.34 -6.35 -7.60
N LEU A 151 -2.36 -5.51 -7.37
CA LEU A 151 -3.41 -5.24 -8.35
C LEU A 151 -2.87 -4.62 -9.65
N ARG A 152 -1.69 -4.00 -9.59
CA ARG A 152 -0.98 -3.44 -10.73
C ARG A 152 0.16 -4.32 -11.25
N GLY A 153 0.19 -5.59 -10.85
CA GLY A 153 1.14 -6.58 -11.35
C GLY A 153 2.52 -6.53 -10.70
N LEU A 154 2.74 -5.62 -9.74
CA LEU A 154 3.99 -5.56 -8.98
C LEU A 154 4.03 -6.67 -7.94
N ARG A 155 5.21 -7.24 -7.74
CA ARG A 155 5.46 -8.26 -6.73
C ARG A 155 6.73 -7.91 -5.97
N PRO A 156 6.82 -8.29 -4.68
CA PRO A 156 8.11 -8.31 -4.03
C PRO A 156 9.00 -9.29 -4.82
N GLY A 157 10.21 -8.87 -5.17
CA GLY A 157 11.21 -9.76 -5.76
C GLY A 157 11.52 -10.94 -4.82
N ALA A 158 12.24 -11.94 -5.33
CA ALA A 158 12.70 -13.06 -4.50
C ALA A 158 13.69 -12.62 -3.41
N GLU A 159 14.37 -11.50 -3.64
CA GLU A 159 15.33 -10.90 -2.73
C GLU A 159 14.63 -10.30 -1.50
N ARG A 160 15.17 -10.62 -0.31
CA ARG A 160 14.68 -10.10 0.98
C ARG A 160 15.34 -8.77 1.38
N SER A 161 16.32 -8.33 0.62
CA SER A 161 17.12 -7.11 0.83
C SER A 161 17.55 -6.54 -0.51
N GLY A 162 18.22 -5.38 -0.50
CA GLY A 162 18.75 -4.75 -1.71
C GLY A 162 17.81 -3.73 -2.35
N GLU A 163 18.32 -3.04 -3.37
CA GLU A 163 17.64 -1.91 -4.01
C GLU A 163 16.25 -2.24 -4.58
N PRO A 164 16.00 -3.38 -5.25
CA PRO A 164 14.65 -3.71 -5.72
C PRO A 164 13.63 -3.82 -4.59
N LYS A 165 14.04 -4.43 -3.46
CA LYS A 165 13.20 -4.55 -2.26
C LYS A 165 12.93 -3.16 -1.66
N ARG A 166 13.96 -2.31 -1.52
CA ARG A 166 13.80 -0.93 -1.03
C ARG A 166 12.88 -0.09 -1.91
N ARG A 167 13.01 -0.17 -3.24
CA ARG A 167 12.11 0.50 -4.19
C ARG A 167 10.65 0.06 -4.00
N TYR A 168 10.42 -1.23 -3.76
CA TYR A 168 9.09 -1.78 -3.51
C TYR A 168 8.48 -1.25 -2.19
N GLU A 169 9.25 -1.26 -1.10
CA GLU A 169 8.82 -0.75 0.23
C GLU A 169 8.60 0.77 0.25
N LEU A 170 9.52 1.54 -0.34
CA LEU A 170 9.41 3.00 -0.40
C LEU A 170 8.23 3.46 -1.28
N GLN A 171 7.85 2.66 -2.27
CA GLN A 171 6.65 2.93 -3.04
C GLN A 171 5.40 2.71 -2.19
N ALA A 172 5.39 1.70 -1.31
CA ALA A 172 4.31 1.48 -0.37
C ALA A 172 4.20 2.65 0.64
N ASP A 173 5.32 3.15 1.18
CA ASP A 173 5.33 4.37 2.00
C ASP A 173 4.77 5.59 1.26
N CYS A 174 5.16 5.79 -0.01
CA CYS A 174 4.61 6.88 -0.81
C CYS A 174 3.11 6.73 -1.06
N LEU A 175 2.62 5.54 -1.40
CA LEU A 175 1.20 5.29 -1.62
C LEU A 175 0.39 5.45 -0.32
N ALA A 176 0.94 5.07 0.83
CA ALA A 176 0.36 5.39 2.14
C ALA A 176 0.25 6.92 2.33
N GLY A 177 1.28 7.67 1.95
CA GLY A 177 1.28 9.13 1.93
C GLY A 177 0.17 9.68 1.04
N VAL A 178 0.00 9.15 -0.16
CA VAL A 178 -1.09 9.56 -1.08
C VAL A 178 -2.46 9.40 -0.42
N PHE A 179 -2.69 8.28 0.28
CA PHE A 179 -3.93 8.08 1.02
C PHE A 179 -4.07 9.11 2.16
N LEU A 180 -3.05 9.27 3.00
CA LEU A 180 -3.02 10.26 4.08
C LEU A 180 -3.36 11.66 3.58
N GLY A 181 -2.71 12.13 2.50
CA GLY A 181 -2.97 13.46 1.94
C GLY A 181 -4.40 13.62 1.40
N SER A 182 -5.04 12.53 0.95
CA SER A 182 -6.43 12.55 0.49
C SER A 182 -7.46 12.66 1.63
N VAL A 183 -7.11 12.22 2.84
CA VAL A 183 -8.01 12.16 4.00
C VAL A 183 -7.61 13.08 5.16
N TRP A 184 -6.43 13.73 5.09
CA TRP A 184 -5.86 14.51 6.21
C TRP A 184 -6.83 15.53 6.81
N HIS A 185 -7.56 16.23 5.95
CA HIS A 185 -8.56 17.24 6.34
C HIS A 185 -9.69 16.72 7.24
N SER A 186 -9.90 15.41 7.31
CA SER A 186 -10.93 14.80 8.16
C SER A 186 -10.35 14.10 9.39
N LEU A 187 -9.04 14.06 9.57
CA LEU A 187 -8.41 13.36 10.70
C LEU A 187 -8.40 14.18 11.99
N ASP A 188 -8.68 15.49 11.92
CA ASP A 188 -8.52 16.43 13.05
C ASP A 188 -7.08 16.46 13.60
N ARG A 189 -6.12 16.50 12.67
CA ARG A 189 -4.68 16.42 12.95
C ARG A 189 -3.93 17.63 12.39
N GLY A 190 -2.96 18.13 13.15
CA GLY A 190 -2.17 19.31 12.81
C GLY A 190 -0.75 19.00 12.35
N ASP A 191 0.03 20.04 12.11
CA ASP A 191 1.43 19.91 11.67
C ASP A 191 2.30 19.15 12.67
N GLN A 192 2.01 19.25 13.97
CA GLN A 192 2.72 18.50 15.01
C GLN A 192 2.48 16.99 14.90
N ASP A 193 1.25 16.55 14.62
CA ASP A 193 0.93 15.13 14.38
C ASP A 193 1.61 14.63 13.10
N TRP A 194 1.72 15.47 12.09
CA TRP A 194 2.42 15.15 10.84
C TRP A 194 3.91 14.93 11.08
N GLU A 195 4.57 15.82 11.81
CA GLU A 195 5.99 15.63 12.15
C GLU A 195 6.21 14.42 13.06
N ALA A 196 5.32 14.18 14.04
CA ALA A 196 5.35 12.97 14.87
C ALA A 196 5.21 11.69 14.02
N LEU A 197 4.35 11.70 13.00
CA LEU A 197 4.20 10.58 12.06
C LEU A 197 5.47 10.38 11.21
N LEU A 198 6.13 11.45 10.79
CA LEU A 198 7.41 11.36 10.08
C LEU A 198 8.51 10.80 10.98
N ASP A 199 8.58 11.22 12.24
CA ASP A 199 9.53 10.69 13.22
C ASP A 199 9.28 9.21 13.51
N ALA A 200 8.03 8.81 13.72
CA ALA A 200 7.65 7.41 13.85
C ALA A 200 8.02 6.61 12.58
N THR A 201 7.85 7.20 11.39
CA THR A 201 8.23 6.57 10.13
C THR A 201 9.74 6.37 10.02
N ARG A 202 10.55 7.36 10.42
CA ARG A 202 12.01 7.24 10.48
C ARG A 202 12.44 6.15 11.45
N ALA A 203 11.80 6.08 12.62
CA ALA A 203 12.11 5.08 13.64
C ALA A 203 11.67 3.65 13.24
N SER A 204 10.76 3.52 12.25
CA SER A 204 10.17 2.24 11.84
C SER A 204 10.86 1.52 10.67
N GLY A 205 12.04 1.95 10.25
CA GLY A 205 12.78 1.37 9.11
C GLY A 205 14.13 0.81 9.52
N ASP A 206 14.46 -0.33 8.92
CA ASP A 206 15.63 -1.16 9.24
C ASP A 206 15.54 -1.76 10.64
N GLU A 207 14.67 -2.76 10.79
CA GLU A 207 14.65 -3.57 12.00
C GLU A 207 16.01 -4.24 12.24
N GLU A 208 16.26 -4.55 13.50
CA GLU A 208 17.48 -5.08 14.14
C GLU A 208 18.06 -6.36 13.50
N ASP A 209 17.41 -6.90 12.46
CA ASP A 209 17.84 -8.08 11.70
C ASP A 209 18.89 -7.80 10.61
N GLY A 210 19.24 -6.52 10.39
CA GLY A 210 20.32 -6.08 9.50
C GLY A 210 20.01 -6.23 8.00
N ARG A 211 18.75 -6.48 7.61
CA ARG A 211 18.41 -6.77 6.20
C ARG A 211 18.18 -5.53 5.33
N HIS A 212 18.16 -4.33 5.91
CA HIS A 212 18.03 -3.05 5.21
C HIS A 212 16.94 -3.06 4.10
N SER A 213 15.79 -3.64 4.40
CA SER A 213 14.77 -3.99 3.40
C SER A 213 13.82 -2.85 3.05
N HIS A 214 13.67 -1.86 3.95
CA HIS A 214 12.71 -0.76 3.77
C HIS A 214 13.38 0.55 3.31
N GLY A 215 14.71 0.57 3.29
CA GLY A 215 15.52 1.73 2.95
C GLY A 215 15.79 2.61 4.16
N ALA A 216 16.73 3.54 4.01
CA ALA A 216 17.16 4.44 5.06
C ALA A 216 15.96 5.22 5.66
N PRO A 217 15.99 5.51 6.98
CA PRO A 217 14.96 6.30 7.65
C PRO A 217 14.57 7.59 6.90
N ALA A 218 15.56 8.29 6.34
CA ALA A 218 15.35 9.52 5.58
C ALA A 218 14.59 9.27 4.26
N SER A 219 14.91 8.18 3.55
CA SER A 219 14.22 7.76 2.32
C SER A 219 12.75 7.47 2.60
N ARG A 220 12.45 6.70 3.66
CA ARG A 220 11.07 6.38 4.06
C ARG A 220 10.23 7.62 4.32
N ALA A 221 10.74 8.52 5.15
CA ALA A 221 10.06 9.78 5.48
C ALA A 221 9.89 10.68 4.23
N SER A 222 10.90 10.75 3.38
CA SER A 222 10.86 11.51 2.12
C SER A 222 9.77 10.99 1.17
N TRP A 223 9.68 9.67 0.97
CA TRP A 223 8.67 9.08 0.10
C TRP A 223 7.26 9.17 0.66
N LEU A 224 7.08 8.96 1.97
CA LEU A 224 5.81 9.22 2.65
C LEU A 224 5.36 10.67 2.43
N LYS A 225 6.24 11.64 2.68
CA LYS A 225 5.97 13.08 2.48
C LYS A 225 5.68 13.42 1.02
N ARG A 226 6.41 12.84 0.07
CA ARG A 226 6.16 13.03 -1.36
C ARG A 226 4.74 12.61 -1.74
N GLY A 227 4.30 11.44 -1.29
CA GLY A 227 2.94 10.95 -1.54
C GLY A 227 1.88 11.87 -0.93
N TYR A 228 2.08 12.26 0.34
CA TYR A 228 1.21 13.16 1.08
C TYR A 228 1.00 14.50 0.39
N LEU A 229 2.08 15.16 -0.05
CA LEU A 229 1.98 16.46 -0.71
C LEU A 229 1.41 16.36 -2.13
N ALA A 230 1.79 15.33 -2.89
CA ALA A 230 1.37 15.20 -4.27
C ALA A 230 -0.10 14.77 -4.39
N VAL A 231 -0.57 13.92 -3.45
CA VAL A 231 -1.85 13.21 -3.50
C VAL A 231 -2.03 12.56 -4.87
N SER A 232 -0.97 11.94 -5.40
CA SER A 232 -0.99 11.28 -6.70
C SER A 232 -0.10 10.04 -6.69
N PRO A 233 -0.64 8.84 -7.01
CA PRO A 233 0.13 7.60 -7.13
C PRO A 233 1.27 7.69 -8.15
N SER A 234 1.14 8.55 -9.16
CA SER A 234 2.19 8.77 -10.16
C SER A 234 3.43 9.48 -9.63
N ALA A 235 3.34 10.11 -8.47
CA ALA A 235 4.50 10.65 -7.76
C ALA A 235 5.31 9.56 -7.04
N CYS A 236 4.76 8.33 -6.92
CA CYS A 236 5.37 7.20 -6.24
C CYS A 236 6.18 6.30 -7.18
N ASP A 237 6.82 6.90 -8.19
CA ASP A 237 7.69 6.18 -9.12
C ASP A 237 9.09 5.98 -8.54
N THR A 238 9.18 5.07 -7.57
CA THR A 238 10.46 4.68 -6.97
C THR A 238 11.33 3.95 -7.95
N TRP A 239 10.79 3.26 -8.97
CA TRP A 239 11.56 2.44 -9.91
C TRP A 239 12.42 3.25 -10.87
N SER A 240 11.95 4.43 -11.26
CA SER A 240 12.72 5.37 -12.09
C SER A 240 13.53 6.40 -11.29
N ALA A 241 13.48 6.35 -9.95
CA ALA A 241 14.23 7.29 -9.12
C ALA A 241 15.74 6.95 -9.07
N PRO A 242 16.63 7.94 -8.89
CA PRO A 242 18.06 7.68 -8.64
C PRO A 242 18.26 6.76 -7.42
N ALA A 243 19.29 5.92 -7.43
CA ALA A 243 19.59 4.99 -6.33
C ALA A 243 19.67 5.70 -4.97
N ALA A 244 20.30 6.88 -4.91
CA ALA A 244 20.40 7.68 -3.69
C ALA A 244 19.04 8.16 -3.12
N ALA A 245 17.98 8.18 -3.92
CA ALA A 245 16.63 8.51 -3.47
C ALA A 245 15.86 7.29 -2.94
N VAL A 246 16.40 6.08 -3.09
CA VAL A 246 15.78 4.81 -2.67
C VAL A 246 16.72 3.94 -1.83
N ASP A 247 17.77 4.57 -1.30
CA ASP A 247 18.71 3.93 -0.39
C ASP A 247 18.07 3.61 0.95
#